data_AF-A0A1G2UTU0-F1
#
_entry.id   AF-A0A1G2UTU0-F1
#
_cell.length_a   1.000
_cell.length_b   1.000
_cell.length_c   1.000
_cell.angle_alpha   90.00
_cell.angle_beta   90.00
_cell.angle_gamma   90.00
#
_symmetry.space_group_name_H-M   'P 1'
#
loop_
_entity.id
_entity.type
_entity.pdbx_description
1 polymer ?
#
loop_
_entity_poly.entity_id
_entity_poly.type
_entity_poly.pdbx_seq_one_letter_code
_entity_poly.pdbx_strand_id
1 'polypeptide(L)'
;MKKHLPNVTLITFDCVNLKQTLVAADICEREFSFGAVKILSSIPSDDPRVVPVPELLNDWQKYSLYYISEVGKFVDTKYALFFHPDAFIANPAAWDPDFLKYDYIGAPWYQFGKPMIGSGGFSIRSKRLLDYYVKNYKKIGGSYHPEDLWVCEIARPYLEKEGMVFAPIEIASRFSIEGNNRGVVWNGQFGWHGQRSTDMSKWFEKNPEYKEVFQQKFDNFTEFMHKYPVYDGTVHVFMSKPIQVENYKKLAIGEKNYDCKLDMDLLGLDEIKPGHKIVYRLFRISLEKVGIQTFERVVKKVENFSSKKDLLSAYPDIKITPSFHLPKWKQKLGIILGNIIYPTKTSYTLFWFKELEKRLDGVTHLDV
;
A
#
# COMPACT_ATOMS: atom_id res chain seq x y z
N MET A 1 5.82 -30.57 14.41
CA MET A 1 6.41 -29.98 15.64
C MET A 1 6.43 -28.48 15.44
N LYS A 2 5.87 -27.68 16.37
CA LYS A 2 5.83 -26.22 16.22
C LYS A 2 7.24 -25.64 16.18
N LYS A 3 7.47 -24.63 15.35
CA LYS A 3 8.72 -23.86 15.34
C LYS A 3 8.75 -22.90 16.53
N HIS A 4 9.81 -23.00 17.34
CA HIS A 4 9.92 -22.21 18.56
C HIS A 4 10.69 -20.90 18.31
N LEU A 5 10.07 -19.76 18.62
CA LEU A 5 10.62 -18.40 18.50
C LEU A 5 10.62 -17.70 19.87
N PRO A 6 11.47 -18.13 20.81
CA PRO A 6 11.47 -17.61 22.19
C PRO A 6 11.89 -16.13 22.29
N ASN A 7 12.58 -15.62 21.27
CA ASN A 7 13.03 -14.23 21.18
C ASN A 7 12.06 -13.32 20.43
N VAL A 8 10.86 -13.80 20.11
CA VAL A 8 9.81 -13.04 19.42
C VAL A 8 8.55 -12.98 20.27
N THR A 9 8.00 -11.79 20.45
CA THR A 9 6.64 -11.58 20.97
C THR A 9 5.68 -11.45 19.79
N LEU A 10 4.63 -12.26 19.73
CA LEU A 10 3.50 -12.02 18.84
C LEU A 10 2.62 -10.94 19.49
N ILE A 11 2.39 -9.81 18.82
CA ILE A 11 1.68 -8.69 19.43
C ILE A 11 0.75 -7.99 18.46
N THR A 12 -0.36 -7.47 18.98
CA THR A 12 -1.27 -6.61 18.25
C THR A 12 -1.91 -5.58 19.18
N PHE A 13 -2.43 -4.51 18.60
CA PHE A 13 -3.28 -3.54 19.27
C PHE A 13 -4.58 -3.39 18.46
N ASP A 14 -5.66 -3.95 18.99
CA ASP A 14 -6.98 -3.92 18.35
C ASP A 14 -8.07 -3.69 19.40
N CYS A 15 -8.85 -2.63 19.19
CA CYS A 15 -10.02 -2.32 20.01
C CYS A 15 -11.34 -2.46 19.21
N VAL A 16 -11.29 -2.95 17.96
CA VAL A 16 -12.44 -2.94 17.04
C VAL A 16 -12.99 -4.34 16.81
N ASN A 17 -12.13 -5.33 16.54
CA ASN A 17 -12.57 -6.67 16.13
C ASN A 17 -11.85 -7.79 16.85
N LEU A 18 -11.97 -7.81 18.18
CA LEU A 18 -11.28 -8.79 19.02
C LEU A 18 -11.55 -10.24 18.61
N LYS A 19 -12.77 -10.56 18.15
CA LYS A 19 -13.11 -11.91 17.68
C LYS A 19 -12.24 -12.33 16.49
N GLN A 20 -12.08 -11.46 15.49
CA GLN A 20 -11.24 -11.73 14.33
C GLN A 20 -9.75 -11.80 14.73
N THR A 21 -9.32 -10.91 15.62
CA THR A 21 -7.96 -10.87 16.16
C THR A 21 -7.56 -12.14 16.89
N LEU A 22 -8.43 -12.70 17.72
CA LEU A 22 -8.18 -13.97 18.41
C LEU A 22 -7.98 -15.12 17.42
N VAL A 23 -8.81 -15.19 16.37
CA VAL A 23 -8.65 -16.21 15.31
C VAL A 23 -7.34 -16.01 14.54
N ALA A 24 -6.96 -14.77 14.22
CA ALA A 24 -5.67 -14.49 13.58
C ALA A 24 -4.47 -14.91 14.45
N ALA A 25 -4.56 -14.70 15.78
CA ALA A 25 -3.57 -15.17 16.74
C ALA A 25 -3.49 -16.70 16.77
N ASP A 26 -4.64 -17.39 16.81
CA ASP A 26 -4.70 -18.86 16.78
C ASP A 26 -4.04 -19.43 15.52
N ILE A 27 -4.26 -18.80 14.35
CA ILE A 27 -3.60 -19.19 13.09
C ILE A 27 -2.08 -19.00 13.19
N CYS A 28 -1.61 -17.87 13.74
CA CYS A 28 -0.18 -17.63 13.94
C CYS A 28 0.46 -18.67 14.87
N GLU A 29 -0.24 -19.07 15.93
CA GLU A 29 0.24 -20.03 16.93
C GLU A 29 0.07 -21.50 16.50
N ARG A 30 -0.56 -21.79 15.35
CA ARG A 30 -0.78 -23.17 14.89
C ARG A 30 0.52 -23.94 14.70
N GLU A 31 1.48 -23.31 14.00
CA GLU A 31 2.79 -23.90 13.68
C GLU A 31 3.96 -23.24 14.42
N PHE A 32 3.69 -22.25 15.27
CA PHE A 32 4.70 -21.50 16.00
C PHE A 32 4.40 -21.43 17.49
N SER A 33 5.44 -21.34 18.30
CA SER A 33 5.34 -20.90 19.69
C SER A 33 6.26 -19.70 19.90
N PHE A 34 5.75 -18.67 20.57
CA PHE A 34 6.42 -17.39 20.77
C PHE A 34 6.91 -17.25 22.22
N GLY A 35 7.86 -16.35 22.45
CA GLY A 35 8.29 -16.00 23.81
C GLY A 35 7.17 -15.38 24.63
N ALA A 36 6.28 -14.64 23.97
CA ALA A 36 5.03 -14.16 24.53
C ALA A 36 4.01 -13.89 23.42
N VAL A 37 2.72 -13.90 23.78
CA VAL A 37 1.62 -13.46 22.92
C VAL A 37 0.82 -12.39 23.67
N LYS A 38 0.61 -11.23 23.03
CA LYS A 38 -0.01 -10.05 23.65
C LYS A 38 -1.03 -9.43 22.70
N ILE A 39 -2.30 -9.46 23.09
CA ILE A 39 -3.40 -8.82 22.35
C ILE A 39 -3.84 -7.62 23.18
N LEU A 40 -3.36 -6.43 22.83
CA LEU A 40 -3.72 -5.21 23.54
C LEU A 40 -5.11 -4.79 23.06
N SER A 41 -6.09 -4.74 23.97
CA SER A 41 -7.48 -4.43 23.63
C SER A 41 -8.20 -3.72 24.78
N SER A 42 -9.10 -2.81 24.45
CA SER A 42 -10.07 -2.25 25.41
C SER A 42 -11.35 -3.09 25.51
N ILE A 43 -11.57 -4.02 24.58
CA ILE A 43 -12.68 -4.99 24.63
C ILE A 43 -12.32 -6.06 25.67
N PRO A 44 -13.14 -6.27 26.72
CA PRO A 44 -12.90 -7.31 27.72
C PRO A 44 -12.90 -8.72 27.13
N SER A 45 -12.06 -9.60 27.66
CA SER A 45 -11.99 -11.01 27.29
C SER A 45 -11.33 -11.83 28.40
N ASP A 46 -11.75 -13.08 28.54
CA ASP A 46 -11.14 -14.06 29.44
C ASP A 46 -9.94 -14.77 28.79
N ASP A 47 -9.64 -14.49 27.51
CA ASP A 47 -8.46 -15.04 26.84
C ASP A 47 -7.18 -14.50 27.50
N PRO A 48 -6.27 -15.38 27.98
CA PRO A 48 -5.09 -14.98 28.74
C PRO A 48 -4.06 -14.18 27.92
N ARG A 49 -4.18 -14.16 26.59
CA ARG A 49 -3.34 -13.33 25.71
C ARG A 49 -3.78 -11.88 25.72
N VAL A 50 -5.02 -11.59 26.12
CA VAL A 50 -5.60 -10.24 26.09
C VAL A 50 -5.09 -9.41 27.27
N VAL A 51 -4.52 -8.25 26.96
CA VAL A 51 -4.05 -7.28 27.95
C VAL A 51 -4.93 -6.03 27.85
N PRO A 52 -5.62 -5.67 28.94
CA PRO A 52 -6.47 -4.47 28.96
C PRO A 52 -5.67 -3.19 28.70
N VAL A 53 -6.16 -2.36 27.79
CA VAL A 53 -5.63 -1.03 27.50
C VAL A 53 -6.78 0.00 27.39
N PRO A 54 -6.50 1.31 27.45
CA PRO A 54 -7.55 2.32 27.30
C PRO A 54 -8.31 2.21 25.98
N GLU A 55 -9.59 2.57 26.01
CA GLU A 55 -10.41 2.65 24.80
C GLU A 55 -9.96 3.84 23.93
N LEU A 56 -9.47 3.52 22.73
CA LEU A 56 -9.00 4.52 21.74
C LEU A 56 -9.83 4.47 20.45
N LEU A 57 -11.08 4.02 20.56
CA LEU A 57 -11.99 3.93 19.42
C LEU A 57 -12.36 5.32 18.88
N ASN A 58 -12.64 5.39 17.58
CA ASN A 58 -13.09 6.59 16.84
C ASN A 58 -12.08 7.74 16.69
N ASP A 59 -10.82 7.56 17.10
CA ASP A 59 -9.75 8.53 16.88
C ASP A 59 -8.48 7.82 16.40
N TRP A 60 -8.35 7.69 15.08
CA TRP A 60 -7.21 7.03 14.43
C TRP A 60 -5.86 7.69 14.76
N GLN A 61 -5.89 8.95 15.18
CA GLN A 61 -4.68 9.73 15.46
C GLN A 61 -4.20 9.39 16.87
N LYS A 62 -5.13 9.26 17.83
CA LYS A 62 -4.84 8.68 19.14
C LYS A 62 -4.43 7.22 19.04
N TYR A 63 -5.09 6.43 18.18
CA TYR A 63 -4.71 5.04 17.92
C TYR A 63 -3.24 4.93 17.48
N SER A 64 -2.86 5.63 16.40
CA SER A 64 -1.48 5.59 15.90
C SER A 64 -0.48 6.18 16.90
N LEU A 65 -0.86 7.23 17.63
CA LEU A 65 -0.01 7.78 18.69
C LEU A 65 0.24 6.78 19.81
N TYR A 66 -0.78 6.05 20.27
CA TYR A 66 -0.63 5.00 21.28
C TYR A 66 0.25 3.85 20.78
N TYR A 67 0.08 3.47 19.52
CA TYR A 67 0.95 2.49 18.87
C TYR A 67 2.43 2.89 18.94
N ILE A 68 2.71 4.17 18.71
CA ILE A 68 4.06 4.74 18.73
C ILE A 68 4.57 4.95 20.17
N SER A 69 3.75 5.39 21.11
CA SER A 69 4.24 5.79 22.45
C SER A 69 4.14 4.70 23.52
N GLU A 70 3.29 3.68 23.34
CA GLU A 70 2.94 2.73 24.40
C GLU A 70 3.20 1.27 24.05
N VAL A 71 2.90 0.82 22.83
CA VAL A 71 2.89 -0.63 22.50
C VAL A 71 4.25 -1.31 22.71
N GLY A 72 5.35 -0.60 22.46
CA GLY A 72 6.71 -1.11 22.69
C GLY A 72 7.00 -1.49 24.15
N LYS A 73 6.24 -0.97 25.12
CA LYS A 73 6.39 -1.27 26.55
C LYS A 73 5.89 -2.68 26.93
N PHE A 74 5.10 -3.32 26.06
CA PHE A 74 4.57 -4.66 26.28
C PHE A 74 5.42 -5.76 25.61
N VAL A 75 6.58 -5.39 25.05
CA VAL A 75 7.51 -6.28 24.36
C VAL A 75 8.79 -6.39 25.17
N ASP A 76 9.01 -7.56 25.77
CA ASP A 76 10.24 -7.86 26.54
C ASP A 76 11.26 -8.69 25.74
N THR A 77 10.84 -9.26 24.61
CA THR A 77 11.70 -10.07 23.75
C THR A 77 12.51 -9.20 22.77
N LYS A 78 13.46 -9.79 22.04
CA LYS A 78 14.33 -9.05 21.11
C LYS A 78 13.58 -8.49 19.90
N TYR A 79 12.49 -9.13 19.51
CA TYR A 79 11.68 -8.78 18.35
C TYR A 79 10.20 -8.91 18.66
N ALA A 80 9.38 -8.11 17.99
CA ALA A 80 7.94 -8.26 17.99
C ALA A 80 7.47 -8.58 16.58
N LEU A 81 6.69 -9.65 16.41
CA LEU A 81 5.88 -9.88 15.21
C LEU A 81 4.52 -9.22 15.44
N PHE A 82 4.31 -8.10 14.77
CA PHE A 82 3.04 -7.41 14.73
C PHE A 82 2.10 -8.07 13.75
N PHE A 83 0.84 -8.22 14.16
CA PHE A 83 -0.26 -8.63 13.30
C PHE A 83 -1.48 -7.74 13.55
N HIS A 84 -2.42 -7.65 12.61
CA HIS A 84 -3.71 -6.98 12.73
C HIS A 84 -4.86 -8.00 12.62
N PRO A 85 -6.13 -7.60 12.89
CA PRO A 85 -7.27 -8.52 12.77
C PRO A 85 -7.35 -9.20 11.39
N ASP A 86 -6.89 -8.56 10.34
CA ASP A 86 -6.87 -9.07 8.96
C ASP A 86 -5.45 -9.37 8.45
N ALA A 87 -4.62 -9.94 9.33
CA ALA A 87 -3.26 -10.37 9.02
C ALA A 87 -2.82 -11.55 9.90
N PHE A 88 -2.16 -12.53 9.29
CA PHE A 88 -1.62 -13.69 10.01
C PHE A 88 -0.52 -14.41 9.22
N ILE A 89 0.12 -15.38 9.85
CA ILE A 89 1.08 -16.29 9.20
C ILE A 89 0.32 -17.23 8.26
N ALA A 90 0.39 -16.98 6.95
CA ALA A 90 -0.34 -17.74 5.94
C ALA A 90 0.46 -18.95 5.42
N ASN A 91 1.79 -18.83 5.32
CA ASN A 91 2.69 -19.92 4.90
C ASN A 91 3.82 -20.14 5.91
N PRO A 92 3.60 -20.98 6.94
CA PRO A 92 4.62 -21.35 7.93
C PRO A 92 5.94 -21.85 7.32
N ALA A 93 5.89 -22.52 6.16
CA ALA A 93 7.08 -23.07 5.51
C ALA A 93 7.98 -21.98 4.91
N ALA A 94 7.46 -20.79 4.64
CA ALA A 94 8.24 -19.65 4.16
C ALA A 94 8.99 -18.88 5.27
N TRP A 95 8.89 -19.32 6.53
CA TRP A 95 9.69 -18.72 7.60
C TRP A 95 11.19 -18.83 7.31
N ASP A 96 11.86 -17.68 7.33
CA ASP A 96 13.29 -17.54 7.17
C ASP A 96 13.88 -16.87 8.43
N PRO A 97 14.86 -17.49 9.12
CA PRO A 97 15.56 -16.86 10.24
C PRO A 97 16.18 -15.49 9.89
N ASP A 98 16.48 -15.24 8.61
CA ASP A 98 17.04 -13.97 8.13
C ASP A 98 16.07 -12.80 8.31
N PHE A 99 14.78 -13.04 8.48
CA PHE A 99 13.81 -11.99 8.83
C PHE A 99 14.19 -11.27 10.13
N LEU A 100 14.88 -11.94 11.06
CA LEU A 100 15.34 -11.36 12.33
C LEU A 100 16.67 -10.62 12.23
N LYS A 101 17.32 -10.57 11.05
CA LYS A 101 18.55 -9.76 10.86
C LYS A 101 18.26 -8.26 10.72
N TYR A 102 17.00 -7.87 10.66
CA TYR A 102 16.54 -6.51 10.42
C TYR A 102 15.76 -5.96 11.60
N ASP A 103 15.78 -4.63 11.76
CA ASP A 103 15.00 -3.92 12.78
C ASP A 103 13.56 -3.69 12.38
N TYR A 104 13.31 -3.61 11.08
CA TYR A 104 11.97 -3.52 10.53
C TYR A 104 11.88 -4.33 9.25
N ILE A 105 10.89 -5.20 9.18
CA ILE A 105 10.48 -5.90 7.97
C ILE A 105 8.96 -5.98 7.92
N GLY A 106 8.40 -5.68 6.76
CA GLY A 106 6.98 -5.84 6.45
C GLY A 106 6.81 -5.97 4.94
N ALA A 107 5.66 -5.59 4.40
CA ALA A 107 5.37 -5.71 2.99
C ALA A 107 6.07 -4.62 2.15
N PRO A 108 6.53 -4.94 0.93
CA PRO A 108 6.93 -3.93 -0.04
C PRO A 108 5.74 -3.06 -0.48
N TRP A 109 5.94 -1.76 -0.52
CA TRP A 109 4.98 -0.75 -0.98
C TRP A 109 5.55 0.03 -2.16
N TYR A 110 4.74 0.23 -3.20
CA TYR A 110 5.12 0.89 -4.46
C TYR A 110 4.23 2.10 -4.80
N GLN A 111 3.33 2.48 -3.89
CA GLN A 111 2.35 3.54 -4.07
C GLN A 111 2.83 4.93 -3.62
N PHE A 112 4.05 5.05 -3.10
CA PHE A 112 4.57 6.29 -2.50
C PHE A 112 5.71 6.94 -3.30
N GLY A 113 5.80 6.65 -4.61
CA GLY A 113 6.79 7.25 -5.53
C GLY A 113 8.22 6.73 -5.38
N LYS A 114 8.49 5.93 -4.35
CA LYS A 114 9.69 5.10 -4.23
C LYS A 114 9.29 3.79 -3.57
N PRO A 115 9.98 2.67 -3.87
CA PRO A 115 9.82 1.45 -3.10
C PRO A 115 10.11 1.69 -1.62
N MET A 116 9.20 1.26 -0.76
CA MET A 116 9.35 1.32 0.70
C MET A 116 8.99 -0.03 1.29
N ILE A 117 9.52 -0.32 2.47
CA ILE A 117 9.08 -1.45 3.28
C ILE A 117 8.20 -0.88 4.39
N GLY A 118 6.97 -1.35 4.47
CA GLY A 118 5.97 -0.89 5.43
C GLY A 118 5.09 -2.03 5.88
N SER A 119 3.84 -1.73 6.23
CA SER A 119 2.83 -2.61 6.83
C SER A 119 2.81 -2.58 8.35
N GLY A 120 1.85 -1.83 8.89
CA GLY A 120 1.54 -1.84 10.32
C GLY A 120 1.06 -3.21 10.78
N GLY A 121 0.22 -3.84 9.94
CA GLY A 121 -0.54 -5.02 10.30
C GLY A 121 0.10 -6.36 10.03
N PHE A 122 1.26 -6.44 9.37
CA PHE A 122 2.09 -7.65 9.44
C PHE A 122 3.56 -7.28 9.29
N SER A 123 4.27 -7.11 10.41
CA SER A 123 5.67 -6.67 10.42
C SER A 123 6.46 -7.26 11.59
N ILE A 124 7.75 -7.50 11.40
CA ILE A 124 8.67 -7.69 12.53
C ILE A 124 9.35 -6.37 12.83
N ARG A 125 9.39 -6.01 14.11
CA ARG A 125 10.06 -4.82 14.63
C ARG A 125 11.01 -5.21 15.77
N SER A 126 12.25 -4.75 15.76
CA SER A 126 13.18 -5.03 16.86
C SER A 126 12.85 -4.21 18.10
N LYS A 127 13.18 -4.74 19.28
CA LYS A 127 12.98 -4.04 20.55
C LYS A 127 13.71 -2.70 20.60
N ARG A 128 14.94 -2.63 20.06
CA ARG A 128 15.71 -1.37 20.01
C ARG A 128 15.03 -0.30 19.16
N LEU A 129 14.34 -0.69 18.07
CA LEU A 129 13.57 0.23 17.24
C LEU A 129 12.34 0.74 17.98
N LEU A 130 11.59 -0.16 18.64
CA LEU A 130 10.42 0.19 19.44
C LEU A 130 10.79 1.18 20.56
N ASP A 131 11.83 0.88 21.33
CA ASP A 131 12.28 1.72 22.44
C ASP A 131 12.75 3.10 21.97
N TYR A 132 13.41 3.16 20.81
CA TYR A 132 13.88 4.42 20.27
C TYR A 132 12.72 5.34 19.91
N TYR A 133 11.73 4.87 19.14
CA TYR A 133 10.64 5.75 18.77
C TYR A 133 9.74 6.08 19.96
N VAL A 134 9.53 5.17 20.93
CA VAL A 134 8.79 5.48 22.18
C VAL A 134 9.45 6.65 22.92
N LYS A 135 10.79 6.67 22.96
CA LYS A 135 11.55 7.74 23.62
C LYS A 135 11.61 9.04 22.81
N ASN A 136 11.62 8.95 21.48
CA ASN A 136 11.98 10.07 20.61
C ASN A 136 10.84 10.60 19.73
N TYR A 137 9.64 10.00 19.72
CA TYR A 137 8.58 10.38 18.77
C TYR A 137 8.23 11.88 18.79
N LYS A 138 8.18 12.50 19.98
CA LYS A 138 7.92 13.95 20.12
C LYS A 138 9.00 14.81 19.46
N LYS A 139 10.26 14.37 19.51
CA LYS A 139 11.41 15.05 18.90
C LYS A 139 11.43 14.87 17.39
N ILE A 140 11.03 13.69 16.91
CA ILE A 140 10.89 13.39 15.48
C ILE A 140 9.74 14.21 14.88
N GLY A 141 8.60 14.29 15.58
CA GLY A 141 7.42 15.05 15.15
C GLY A 141 6.73 14.44 13.93
N GLY A 142 6.00 15.27 13.18
CA GLY A 142 5.24 14.87 11.99
C GLY A 142 3.81 14.39 12.27
N SER A 143 3.13 13.91 11.23
CA SER A 143 1.82 13.28 11.35
C SER A 143 1.99 11.82 11.78
N TYR A 144 1.48 11.45 12.94
CA TYR A 144 1.60 10.09 13.48
C TYR A 144 0.68 9.07 12.81
N HIS A 145 -0.36 9.53 12.10
CA HIS A 145 -1.31 8.63 11.44
C HIS A 145 -1.11 8.62 9.91
N PRO A 146 -1.07 7.43 9.27
CA PRO A 146 -1.00 6.09 9.90
C PRO A 146 0.40 5.81 10.50
N GLU A 147 0.47 4.91 11.49
CA GLU A 147 1.67 4.74 12.31
C GLU A 147 2.82 4.10 11.55
N ASP A 148 2.51 3.17 10.65
CA ASP A 148 3.46 2.48 9.81
C ASP A 148 4.11 3.41 8.79
N LEU A 149 3.34 4.32 8.19
CA LEU A 149 3.89 5.38 7.34
C LEU A 149 4.77 6.33 8.17
N TRP A 150 4.38 6.66 9.40
CA TRP A 150 5.23 7.44 10.28
C TRP A 150 6.56 6.72 10.56
N VAL A 151 6.54 5.41 10.88
CA VAL A 151 7.77 4.63 11.13
C VAL A 151 8.65 4.57 9.88
N CYS A 152 8.06 4.24 8.73
CA CYS A 152 8.80 3.87 7.51
C CYS A 152 9.21 5.06 6.65
N GLU A 153 8.55 6.20 6.79
CA GLU A 153 8.86 7.42 6.05
C GLU A 153 9.44 8.52 6.95
N ILE A 154 8.75 8.86 8.04
CA ILE A 154 9.07 10.03 8.87
C ILE A 154 10.20 9.71 9.87
N ALA A 155 10.08 8.59 10.61
CA ALA A 155 11.05 8.19 11.62
C ALA A 155 12.27 7.48 11.01
N ARG A 156 12.11 6.81 9.87
CA ARG A 156 13.16 6.01 9.22
C ARG A 156 14.53 6.70 9.12
N PRO A 157 14.66 7.98 8.67
CA PRO A 157 15.95 8.65 8.63
C PRO A 157 16.63 8.78 10.00
N TYR A 158 15.85 8.93 11.07
CA TYR A 158 16.37 8.98 12.44
C TYR A 158 16.79 7.58 12.91
N LEU A 159 16.00 6.56 12.58
CA LEU A 159 16.29 5.16 12.92
C LEU A 159 17.58 4.67 12.22
N GLU A 160 17.72 4.94 10.92
CA GLU A 160 18.91 4.57 10.14
C GLU A 160 20.17 5.29 10.65
N LYS A 161 20.04 6.54 11.12
CA LYS A 161 21.15 7.28 11.76
C LYS A 161 21.66 6.61 13.04
N GLU A 162 20.82 5.86 13.74
CA GLU A 162 21.17 5.08 14.93
C GLU A 162 21.65 3.65 14.58
N GLY A 163 21.85 3.36 13.30
CA GLY A 163 22.32 2.06 12.83
C GLY A 163 21.24 0.97 12.81
N MET A 164 19.96 1.35 12.77
CA MET A 164 18.86 0.42 12.55
C MET A 164 18.67 0.14 11.06
N VAL A 165 18.32 -1.10 10.74
CA VAL A 165 18.29 -1.59 9.36
C VAL A 165 16.87 -2.03 9.00
N PHE A 166 16.31 -1.41 7.97
CA PHE A 166 15.08 -1.88 7.32
C PHE A 166 15.45 -2.98 6.31
N ALA A 167 14.65 -4.03 6.24
CA ALA A 167 14.88 -5.11 5.28
C ALA A 167 14.93 -4.59 3.84
N PRO A 168 15.76 -5.18 2.96
CA PRO A 168 15.72 -4.88 1.54
C PRO A 168 14.50 -5.56 0.90
N ILE A 169 14.12 -5.09 -0.29
CA ILE A 169 12.89 -5.52 -0.99
C ILE A 169 12.85 -7.02 -1.24
N GLU A 170 13.99 -7.63 -1.54
CA GLU A 170 14.12 -9.05 -1.85
C GLU A 170 13.77 -9.92 -0.63
N ILE A 171 14.09 -9.45 0.57
CA ILE A 171 13.74 -10.15 1.82
C ILE A 171 12.27 -9.85 2.18
N ALA A 172 11.86 -8.58 2.11
CA ALA A 172 10.49 -8.16 2.40
C ALA A 172 9.45 -8.86 1.51
N SER A 173 9.75 -9.06 0.22
CA SER A 173 8.87 -9.72 -0.76
C SER A 173 8.64 -11.20 -0.46
N ARG A 174 9.51 -11.84 0.33
CA ARG A 174 9.33 -13.22 0.82
C ARG A 174 8.58 -13.25 2.16
N PHE A 175 8.76 -12.21 2.97
CA PHE A 175 8.16 -12.08 4.29
C PHE A 175 6.64 -11.87 4.24
N SER A 176 6.18 -10.82 3.57
CA SER A 176 4.73 -10.55 3.50
C SER A 176 4.31 -9.80 2.25
N ILE A 177 3.01 -9.82 2.03
CA ILE A 177 2.34 -9.02 1.00
C ILE A 177 1.21 -8.21 1.62
N GLU A 178 1.11 -6.97 1.16
CA GLU A 178 -0.05 -6.11 1.32
C GLU A 178 -0.35 -5.57 -0.08
N GLY A 179 -1.60 -5.68 -0.51
CA GLY A 179 -2.01 -5.34 -1.86
C GLY A 179 -1.57 -3.94 -2.26
N ASN A 180 -0.84 -3.87 -3.38
CA ASN A 180 -0.15 -2.66 -3.80
C ASN A 180 -0.17 -2.51 -5.33
N ASN A 181 0.54 -1.50 -5.84
CA ASN A 181 0.56 -1.15 -7.26
C ASN A 181 1.25 -2.20 -8.16
N ARG A 182 1.97 -3.18 -7.61
CA ARG A 182 2.61 -4.26 -8.37
C ARG A 182 1.89 -5.59 -8.23
N GLY A 183 1.00 -5.76 -7.26
CA GLY A 183 0.25 -7.00 -7.13
C GLY A 183 -0.65 -6.99 -5.91
N VAL A 184 -1.74 -7.74 -6.02
CA VAL A 184 -2.73 -7.90 -4.95
C VAL A 184 -2.88 -9.35 -4.50
N VAL A 185 -2.42 -10.32 -5.29
CA VAL A 185 -2.65 -11.73 -5.02
C VAL A 185 -1.52 -12.30 -4.15
N TRP A 186 -1.88 -12.89 -3.02
CA TRP A 186 -0.94 -13.64 -2.21
C TRP A 186 -0.45 -14.89 -2.93
N ASN A 187 0.86 -15.07 -2.94
CA ASN A 187 1.53 -16.11 -3.72
C ASN A 187 2.59 -16.86 -2.91
N GLY A 188 2.27 -17.17 -1.65
CA GLY A 188 3.11 -18.01 -0.79
C GLY A 188 4.07 -17.26 0.13
N GLN A 189 3.91 -15.94 0.28
CA GLN A 189 4.65 -15.16 1.30
C GLN A 189 4.37 -15.71 2.70
N PHE A 190 5.32 -15.54 3.62
CA PHE A 190 5.19 -16.02 5.01
C PHE A 190 3.92 -15.52 5.70
N GLY A 191 3.62 -14.22 5.58
CA GLY A 191 2.34 -13.65 6.01
C GLY A 191 1.73 -12.69 5.01
N TRP A 192 0.67 -12.03 5.44
CA TRP A 192 -0.12 -11.12 4.62
C TRP A 192 -0.81 -10.08 5.50
N HIS A 193 -1.29 -8.99 4.89
CA HIS A 193 -2.11 -7.97 5.55
C HIS A 193 -3.12 -7.36 4.58
N GLY A 194 -4.30 -7.01 5.10
CA GLY A 194 -5.28 -6.18 4.40
C GLY A 194 -6.34 -6.98 3.64
N GLN A 195 -7.46 -7.31 4.29
CA GLN A 195 -8.54 -8.14 3.69
C GLN A 195 -9.25 -7.50 2.48
N ARG A 196 -9.11 -6.18 2.29
CA ARG A 196 -9.72 -5.43 1.18
C ARG A 196 -8.80 -5.22 -0.01
N SER A 197 -7.50 -5.35 0.18
CA SER A 197 -6.48 -5.05 -0.84
C SER A 197 -5.66 -6.28 -1.24
N THR A 198 -5.58 -7.30 -0.40
CA THR A 198 -4.80 -8.51 -0.64
C THR A 198 -5.72 -9.69 -0.87
N ASP A 199 -5.66 -10.30 -2.05
CA ASP A 199 -6.40 -11.51 -2.39
C ASP A 199 -5.75 -12.75 -1.77
N MET A 200 -6.51 -13.41 -0.91
CA MET A 200 -6.12 -14.61 -0.17
C MET A 200 -6.95 -15.83 -0.60
N SER A 201 -7.66 -15.75 -1.73
CA SER A 201 -8.56 -16.80 -2.22
C SER A 201 -7.89 -18.17 -2.25
N LYS A 202 -6.63 -18.25 -2.74
CA LYS A 202 -5.83 -19.49 -2.75
C LYS A 202 -5.63 -20.11 -1.36
N TRP A 203 -5.53 -19.28 -0.32
CA TRP A 203 -5.38 -19.75 1.06
C TRP A 203 -6.74 -20.20 1.61
N PHE A 204 -7.81 -19.45 1.36
CA PHE A 204 -9.16 -19.78 1.80
C PHE A 204 -9.77 -20.99 1.08
N GLU A 205 -9.35 -21.31 -0.14
CA GLU A 205 -9.70 -22.58 -0.80
C GLU A 205 -9.22 -23.79 0.00
N LYS A 206 -8.07 -23.68 0.67
CA LYS A 206 -7.48 -24.75 1.49
C LYS A 206 -7.90 -24.69 2.96
N ASN A 207 -8.42 -23.56 3.42
CA ASN A 207 -8.89 -23.36 4.79
C ASN A 207 -10.28 -22.66 4.77
N PRO A 208 -11.32 -23.31 4.21
CA PRO A 208 -12.63 -22.71 4.01
C PRO A 208 -13.34 -22.28 5.30
N GLU A 209 -12.99 -22.88 6.44
CA GLU A 209 -13.54 -22.58 7.78
C GLU A 209 -13.28 -21.13 8.23
N TYR A 210 -12.30 -20.45 7.63
CA TYR A 210 -11.95 -19.08 7.99
C TYR A 210 -12.62 -18.01 7.10
N LYS A 211 -13.32 -18.39 6.02
CA LYS A 211 -13.91 -17.44 5.06
C LYS A 211 -14.90 -16.47 5.71
N GLU A 212 -15.68 -16.95 6.67
CA GLU A 212 -16.66 -16.10 7.37
C GLU A 212 -16.00 -15.10 8.32
N VAL A 213 -14.84 -15.45 8.87
CA VAL A 213 -14.08 -14.61 9.80
C VAL A 213 -13.30 -13.52 9.06
N PHE A 214 -12.72 -13.86 7.90
CA PHE A 214 -11.91 -12.95 7.08
C PHE A 214 -12.58 -12.69 5.73
N GLN A 215 -13.72 -12.00 5.77
CA GLN A 215 -14.48 -11.72 4.56
C GLN A 215 -13.71 -10.78 3.63
N GLN A 216 -13.46 -11.25 2.40
CA GLN A 216 -12.82 -10.46 1.37
C GLN A 216 -13.87 -9.69 0.57
N LYS A 217 -13.91 -8.38 0.77
CA LYS A 217 -14.68 -7.43 -0.05
C LYS A 217 -13.71 -6.46 -0.70
N PHE A 218 -13.26 -6.84 -1.89
CA PHE A 218 -12.24 -6.11 -2.61
C PHE A 218 -12.74 -4.76 -3.13
N ASP A 219 -11.83 -3.79 -3.16
CA ASP A 219 -12.10 -2.56 -3.91
C ASP A 219 -12.02 -2.82 -5.42
N ASN A 220 -12.56 -1.89 -6.20
CA ASN A 220 -12.61 -2.05 -7.64
C ASN A 220 -11.21 -2.15 -8.31
N PHE A 221 -10.17 -1.58 -7.70
CA PHE A 221 -8.81 -1.74 -8.19
C PHE A 221 -8.29 -3.16 -7.96
N THR A 222 -8.50 -3.69 -6.77
CA THR A 222 -8.08 -5.03 -6.36
C THR A 222 -8.75 -6.09 -7.24
N GLU A 223 -10.06 -5.96 -7.47
CA GLU A 223 -10.79 -6.82 -8.42
C GLU A 223 -10.21 -6.76 -9.83
N PHE A 224 -9.87 -5.56 -10.31
CA PHE A 224 -9.27 -5.40 -11.64
C PHE A 224 -7.90 -6.09 -11.74
N MET A 225 -7.09 -5.99 -10.67
CA MET A 225 -5.73 -6.52 -10.63
C MET A 225 -5.67 -8.05 -10.57
N HIS A 226 -6.78 -8.77 -10.39
CA HIS A 226 -6.81 -10.24 -10.58
C HIS A 226 -6.41 -10.67 -12.01
N LYS A 227 -6.51 -9.79 -13.00
CA LYS A 227 -5.97 -10.01 -14.36
C LYS A 227 -4.44 -10.14 -14.38
N TYR A 228 -3.77 -9.61 -13.35
CA TYR A 228 -2.32 -9.50 -13.23
C TYR A 228 -1.85 -10.03 -11.87
N PRO A 229 -1.99 -11.34 -11.61
CA PRO A 229 -1.69 -11.93 -10.31
C PRO A 229 -0.19 -11.93 -9.97
N VAL A 230 0.67 -11.71 -10.97
CA VAL A 230 2.13 -11.65 -10.83
C VAL A 230 2.63 -10.40 -11.55
N TYR A 231 3.48 -9.64 -10.88
CA TYR A 231 4.18 -8.51 -11.51
C TYR A 231 5.28 -9.02 -12.44
N ASP A 232 5.20 -8.66 -13.71
CA ASP A 232 6.21 -9.01 -14.73
C ASP A 232 6.91 -7.78 -15.32
N GLY A 233 6.64 -6.58 -14.79
CA GLY A 233 7.19 -5.31 -15.30
C GLY A 233 6.46 -4.73 -16.52
N THR A 234 5.40 -5.38 -17.02
CA THR A 234 4.66 -4.93 -18.23
C THR A 234 3.38 -4.17 -17.92
N VAL A 235 2.91 -4.21 -16.67
CA VAL A 235 1.70 -3.53 -16.19
C VAL A 235 2.06 -2.51 -15.14
N HIS A 236 1.67 -1.26 -15.34
CA HIS A 236 2.04 -0.12 -14.50
C HIS A 236 0.79 0.53 -13.94
N VAL A 237 0.83 1.05 -12.72
CA VAL A 237 -0.36 1.66 -12.08
C VAL A 237 -0.19 3.18 -11.97
N PHE A 238 -1.11 3.91 -12.59
CA PHE A 238 -1.24 5.36 -12.42
C PHE A 238 -2.38 5.65 -11.44
N MET A 239 -2.02 6.26 -10.31
CA MET A 239 -3.00 6.75 -9.35
C MET A 239 -3.60 8.07 -9.81
N SER A 240 -4.92 8.18 -9.76
CA SER A 240 -5.68 9.37 -10.14
C SER A 240 -6.29 10.02 -8.91
N LYS A 241 -5.77 11.18 -8.52
CA LYS A 241 -6.29 11.99 -7.39
C LYS A 241 -7.50 12.81 -7.83
N PRO A 242 -8.26 13.44 -6.89
CA PRO A 242 -9.42 14.26 -7.24
C PRO A 242 -9.17 15.29 -8.36
N ILE A 243 -7.99 15.92 -8.39
CA ILE A 243 -7.62 16.92 -9.41
C ILE A 243 -7.46 16.35 -10.83
N GLN A 244 -7.34 15.03 -10.98
CA GLN A 244 -7.14 14.35 -12.27
C GLN A 244 -8.38 13.60 -12.75
N VAL A 245 -9.50 13.70 -12.04
CA VAL A 245 -10.72 12.94 -12.35
C VAL A 245 -11.19 13.19 -13.78
N GLU A 246 -11.16 14.43 -14.27
CA GLU A 246 -11.55 14.72 -15.66
C GLU A 246 -10.65 14.01 -16.68
N ASN A 247 -9.33 14.01 -16.44
CA ASN A 247 -8.37 13.28 -17.28
C ASN A 247 -8.61 11.77 -17.24
N TYR A 248 -8.86 11.22 -16.04
CA TYR A 248 -9.22 9.82 -15.84
C TYR A 248 -10.46 9.44 -16.66
N LYS A 249 -11.52 10.26 -16.61
CA LYS A 249 -12.75 10.00 -17.37
C LYS A 249 -12.51 9.98 -18.87
N LYS A 250 -11.81 10.99 -19.40
CA LYS A 250 -11.50 11.11 -20.85
C LYS A 250 -10.65 9.95 -21.36
N LEU A 251 -9.70 9.49 -20.55
CA LEU A 251 -8.89 8.31 -20.86
C LEU A 251 -9.71 7.02 -20.84
N ALA A 252 -10.67 6.89 -19.92
CA ALA A 252 -11.49 5.70 -19.80
C ALA A 252 -12.39 5.47 -21.02
N ILE A 253 -13.01 6.55 -21.53
CA ILE A 253 -13.96 6.48 -22.65
C ILE A 253 -13.32 6.68 -24.03
N GLY A 254 -11.99 6.88 -24.07
CA GLY A 254 -11.25 7.03 -25.32
C GLY A 254 -11.30 8.42 -25.96
N GLU A 255 -11.97 9.40 -25.36
CA GLU A 255 -11.93 10.82 -25.77
C GLU A 255 -10.49 11.38 -25.76
N LYS A 256 -9.63 10.82 -24.91
CA LYS A 256 -8.20 11.13 -24.88
C LYS A 256 -7.40 9.85 -25.08
N ASN A 257 -6.42 9.88 -26.00
CA ASN A 257 -5.52 8.76 -26.30
C ASN A 257 -4.06 9.06 -25.94
N TYR A 258 -3.83 10.03 -25.06
CA TYR A 258 -2.51 10.33 -24.52
C TYR A 258 -2.58 10.74 -23.06
N ASP A 259 -1.47 10.59 -22.33
CA ASP A 259 -1.28 11.14 -20.99
C ASP A 259 0.09 11.79 -20.91
N CYS A 260 0.13 13.08 -20.60
CA CYS A 260 1.37 13.85 -20.51
C CYS A 260 1.64 14.18 -19.05
N LYS A 261 2.77 13.69 -18.52
CA LYS A 261 3.13 13.82 -17.11
C LYS A 261 4.45 14.54 -16.95
N LEU A 262 4.61 15.19 -15.78
CA LEU A 262 5.93 15.57 -15.32
C LEU A 262 6.63 14.30 -14.88
N ASP A 263 7.93 14.18 -15.16
CA ASP A 263 8.68 12.98 -14.79
C ASP A 263 8.71 12.75 -13.28
N MET A 264 8.54 13.81 -12.48
CA MET A 264 8.37 13.71 -11.03
C MET A 264 7.14 12.87 -10.62
N ASP A 265 6.06 12.87 -11.40
CA ASP A 265 4.88 12.02 -11.13
C ASP A 265 5.11 10.55 -11.52
N LEU A 266 6.25 10.24 -12.17
CA LEU A 266 6.63 8.90 -12.63
C LEU A 266 7.74 8.27 -11.78
N LEU A 267 8.21 8.95 -10.74
CA LEU A 267 9.24 8.42 -9.86
C LEU A 267 8.81 7.09 -9.23
N GLY A 268 9.74 6.13 -9.19
CA GLY A 268 9.52 4.80 -8.60
C GLY A 268 8.79 3.80 -9.50
N LEU A 269 8.41 4.20 -10.72
CA LEU A 269 7.93 3.28 -11.74
C LEU A 269 9.10 2.70 -12.53
N ASP A 270 8.93 1.45 -12.95
CA ASP A 270 9.86 0.82 -13.89
C ASP A 270 9.68 1.47 -15.28
N GLU A 271 10.67 1.27 -16.17
CA GLU A 271 10.63 1.84 -17.51
C GLU A 271 9.37 1.37 -18.28
N ILE A 272 8.58 2.33 -18.77
CA ILE A 272 7.36 2.06 -19.53
C ILE A 272 7.67 2.04 -21.03
N LYS A 273 7.30 0.96 -21.71
CA LYS A 273 7.62 0.73 -23.13
C LYS A 273 6.34 0.57 -23.98
N PRO A 274 6.42 0.78 -25.31
CA PRO A 274 5.35 0.36 -26.21
C PRO A 274 4.94 -1.09 -25.97
N GLY A 275 3.63 -1.35 -25.96
CA GLY A 275 3.05 -2.66 -25.62
C GLY A 275 2.73 -2.84 -24.13
N HIS A 276 3.38 -2.10 -23.22
CA HIS A 276 3.02 -2.13 -21.80
C HIS A 276 1.60 -1.59 -21.57
N LYS A 277 1.04 -1.92 -20.41
CA LYS A 277 -0.28 -1.46 -19.97
C LYS A 277 -0.15 -0.48 -18.82
N ILE A 278 -0.99 0.55 -18.84
CA ILE A 278 -1.16 1.47 -17.72
C ILE A 278 -2.55 1.26 -17.16
N VAL A 279 -2.63 0.75 -15.93
CA VAL A 279 -3.84 0.61 -15.13
C VAL A 279 -4.07 1.92 -14.39
N TYR A 280 -5.21 2.55 -14.63
CA TYR A 280 -5.61 3.75 -13.95
C TYR A 280 -6.51 3.41 -12.77
N ARG A 281 -6.09 3.78 -11.56
CA ARG A 281 -6.89 3.61 -10.33
C ARG A 281 -7.24 4.95 -9.71
N LEU A 282 -8.38 5.01 -9.03
CA LEU A 282 -8.73 6.14 -8.19
C LEU A 282 -7.91 6.14 -6.89
N PHE A 283 -7.54 7.33 -6.41
CA PHE A 283 -6.81 7.50 -5.15
C PHE A 283 -7.37 8.68 -4.35
N ARG A 284 -7.77 8.42 -3.10
CA ARG A 284 -8.43 9.40 -2.20
C ARG A 284 -9.74 9.99 -2.78
N ILE A 285 -10.43 9.23 -3.61
CA ILE A 285 -11.77 9.51 -4.11
C ILE A 285 -12.52 8.19 -4.34
N SER A 286 -13.81 8.14 -4.02
CA SER A 286 -14.60 6.93 -4.16
C SER A 286 -15.06 6.70 -5.59
N LEU A 287 -15.22 5.43 -5.96
CA LEU A 287 -15.79 5.01 -7.24
C LEU A 287 -17.18 5.63 -7.46
N GLU A 288 -18.03 5.61 -6.43
CA GLU A 288 -19.39 6.20 -6.45
C GLU A 288 -19.39 7.67 -6.91
N LYS A 289 -18.41 8.46 -6.49
CA LYS A 289 -18.30 9.89 -6.88
C LYS A 289 -17.86 10.07 -8.32
N VAL A 290 -17.10 9.13 -8.87
CA VAL A 290 -16.52 9.24 -10.21
C VAL A 290 -17.40 8.58 -11.27
N GLY A 291 -18.01 7.43 -10.92
CA GLY A 291 -18.86 6.61 -11.79
C GLY A 291 -18.10 5.79 -12.83
N ILE A 292 -16.76 5.72 -12.76
CA ILE A 292 -15.93 5.00 -13.73
C ILE A 292 -14.97 4.07 -12.99
N GLN A 293 -15.09 2.78 -13.30
CA GLN A 293 -14.25 1.72 -12.75
C GLN A 293 -12.79 1.84 -13.21
N THR A 294 -11.90 1.17 -12.50
CA THR A 294 -10.49 0.95 -12.85
C THR A 294 -10.43 0.36 -14.26
N PHE A 295 -9.55 0.90 -15.08
CA PHE A 295 -9.39 0.51 -16.48
C PHE A 295 -7.91 0.52 -16.85
N GLU A 296 -7.58 -0.01 -18.02
CA GLU A 296 -6.23 0.02 -18.56
C GLU A 296 -6.16 0.66 -19.94
N ARG A 297 -4.98 1.19 -20.28
CA ARG A 297 -4.63 1.61 -21.64
C ARG A 297 -3.33 0.95 -22.07
N VAL A 298 -3.27 0.53 -23.34
CA VAL A 298 -2.06 -0.04 -23.93
C VAL A 298 -1.20 1.08 -24.51
N VAL A 299 0.05 1.16 -24.08
CA VAL A 299 1.02 2.14 -24.56
C VAL A 299 1.36 1.82 -26.02
N LYS A 300 1.17 2.79 -26.90
CA LYS A 300 1.56 2.75 -28.31
C LYS A 300 2.95 3.34 -28.53
N LYS A 301 3.24 4.45 -27.86
CA LYS A 301 4.50 5.20 -28.01
C LYS A 301 4.77 5.97 -26.73
N VAL A 302 6.05 6.14 -26.38
CA VAL A 302 6.51 6.98 -25.29
C VAL A 302 7.49 8.00 -25.86
N GLU A 303 7.34 9.27 -25.50
CA GLU A 303 8.21 10.36 -25.90
C GLU A 303 8.63 11.18 -24.69
N ASN A 304 9.93 11.44 -24.59
CA ASN A 304 10.52 12.21 -23.49
C ASN A 304 10.97 13.58 -23.99
N PHE A 305 10.68 14.62 -23.21
CA PHE A 305 11.01 16.00 -23.52
C PHE A 305 11.82 16.59 -22.37
N SER A 306 12.93 17.27 -22.68
CA SER A 306 13.77 17.96 -21.69
C SER A 306 13.11 19.19 -21.07
N SER A 307 12.13 19.78 -21.75
CA SER A 307 11.46 20.99 -21.30
C SER A 307 10.01 21.07 -21.78
N LYS A 308 9.22 21.93 -21.11
CA LYS A 308 7.85 22.25 -21.56
C LYS A 308 7.85 22.92 -22.93
N LYS A 309 8.89 23.71 -23.22
CA LYS A 309 9.02 24.40 -24.51
C LYS A 309 9.15 23.36 -25.62
N ASP A 310 10.03 22.38 -25.46
CA ASP A 310 10.24 21.34 -26.47
C ASP A 310 8.97 20.51 -26.69
N LEU A 311 8.28 20.15 -25.61
CA LEU A 311 6.99 19.45 -25.67
C LEU A 311 5.95 20.24 -26.47
N LEU A 312 5.73 21.52 -26.13
CA LEU A 312 4.69 22.33 -26.76
C LEU A 312 5.08 22.85 -28.14
N SER A 313 6.37 22.86 -28.47
CA SER A 313 6.83 23.07 -29.85
C SER A 313 6.53 21.87 -30.74
N ALA A 314 6.69 20.65 -30.22
CA ALA A 314 6.34 19.43 -30.94
C ALA A 314 4.82 19.19 -31.01
N TYR A 315 4.11 19.48 -29.92
CA TYR A 315 2.67 19.23 -29.77
C TYR A 315 1.96 20.43 -29.10
N PRO A 316 1.61 21.48 -29.87
CA PRO A 316 1.04 22.71 -29.33
C PRO A 316 -0.27 22.52 -28.55
N ASP A 317 -1.10 21.54 -28.95
CA ASP A 317 -2.44 21.33 -28.40
C ASP A 317 -2.49 20.33 -27.22
N ILE A 318 -1.35 19.74 -26.84
CA ILE A 318 -1.31 18.79 -25.73
C ILE A 318 -1.66 19.47 -24.41
N LYS A 319 -2.52 18.84 -23.61
CA LYS A 319 -2.81 19.25 -22.23
C LYS A 319 -2.05 18.38 -21.25
N ILE A 320 -1.19 19.02 -20.46
CA ILE A 320 -0.43 18.36 -19.39
C ILE A 320 -1.40 17.95 -18.28
N THR A 321 -1.29 16.70 -17.84
CA THR A 321 -2.13 16.16 -16.77
C THR A 321 -1.78 16.82 -15.43
N PRO A 322 -2.78 17.23 -14.62
CA PRO A 322 -2.56 17.85 -13.32
C PRO A 322 -1.60 17.06 -12.43
N SER A 323 -0.46 17.66 -12.09
CA SER A 323 0.59 17.03 -11.29
C SER A 323 0.36 17.18 -9.79
N PHE A 324 0.70 16.15 -9.03
CA PHE A 324 0.58 16.17 -7.57
C PHE A 324 1.71 16.93 -6.89
N HIS A 325 2.83 17.07 -7.58
CA HIS A 325 4.03 17.73 -7.08
C HIS A 325 3.99 19.25 -7.24
N LEU A 326 2.95 19.79 -7.89
CA LEU A 326 2.72 21.22 -7.91
C LEU A 326 2.18 21.71 -6.56
N PRO A 327 2.52 22.94 -6.13
CA PRO A 327 1.86 23.59 -5.00
C PRO A 327 0.33 23.60 -5.15
N LYS A 328 -0.41 23.36 -4.05
CA LYS A 328 -1.89 23.29 -4.07
C LYS A 328 -2.56 24.49 -4.73
N TRP A 329 -2.01 25.70 -4.54
CA TRP A 329 -2.54 26.91 -5.16
C TRP A 329 -2.39 26.89 -6.70
N LYS A 330 -1.29 26.34 -7.23
CA LYS A 330 -1.12 26.15 -8.69
C LYS A 330 -2.07 25.08 -9.22
N GLN A 331 -2.25 23.97 -8.50
CA GLN A 331 -3.18 22.91 -8.91
C GLN A 331 -4.60 23.46 -9.16
N LYS A 332 -5.08 24.36 -8.28
CA LYS A 332 -6.39 25.02 -8.44
C LYS A 332 -6.47 25.90 -9.69
N LEU A 333 -5.39 26.58 -10.04
CA LEU A 333 -5.33 27.45 -11.22
C LEU A 333 -5.19 26.68 -12.54
N GLY A 334 -4.76 25.41 -12.50
CA GLY A 334 -4.53 24.60 -13.70
C GLY A 334 -5.78 24.39 -14.55
N ILE A 335 -6.96 24.39 -13.92
CA ILE A 335 -8.24 24.30 -14.61
C ILE A 335 -8.47 25.53 -15.52
N ILE A 336 -8.01 26.71 -15.11
CA ILE A 336 -8.26 27.98 -15.80
C ILE A 336 -7.09 28.35 -16.73
N LEU A 337 -5.86 28.21 -16.23
CA LEU A 337 -4.64 28.68 -16.91
C LEU A 337 -3.97 27.61 -17.78
N GLY A 338 -4.49 26.37 -17.80
CA GLY A 338 -3.99 25.28 -18.62
C GLY A 338 -2.48 25.04 -18.44
N ASN A 339 -1.74 24.95 -19.54
CA ASN A 339 -0.31 24.62 -19.51
C ASN A 339 0.59 25.72 -18.92
N ILE A 340 0.06 26.93 -18.70
CA ILE A 340 0.85 28.08 -18.23
C ILE A 340 1.46 27.80 -16.85
N ILE A 341 0.72 27.14 -15.96
CA ILE A 341 1.12 26.92 -14.56
C ILE A 341 2.29 25.95 -14.36
N TYR A 342 2.61 25.13 -15.37
CA TYR A 342 3.62 24.09 -15.26
C TYR A 342 5.04 24.62 -15.48
N PRO A 343 6.06 24.05 -14.82
CA PRO A 343 7.43 24.55 -14.92
C PRO A 343 8.00 24.47 -16.34
N THR A 344 8.75 25.48 -16.78
CA THR A 344 9.29 25.51 -18.14
C THR A 344 10.53 24.63 -18.31
N LYS A 345 11.41 24.62 -17.29
CA LYS A 345 12.72 23.94 -17.30
C LYS A 345 12.69 22.60 -16.54
N THR A 346 11.68 21.78 -16.80
CA THR A 346 11.56 20.42 -16.25
C THR A 346 11.25 19.45 -17.36
N SER A 347 11.59 18.17 -17.16
CA SER A 347 11.30 17.13 -18.13
C SER A 347 9.86 16.62 -18.03
N TYR A 348 9.36 16.17 -19.18
CA TYR A 348 8.00 15.67 -19.36
C TYR A 348 8.03 14.39 -20.18
N THR A 349 7.15 13.46 -19.83
CA THR A 349 6.93 12.22 -20.57
C THR A 349 5.52 12.22 -21.14
N LEU A 350 5.41 11.92 -22.43
CA LEU A 350 4.17 11.77 -23.16
C LEU A 350 3.95 10.31 -23.53
N PHE A 351 2.88 9.75 -22.98
CA PHE A 351 2.40 8.42 -23.33
C PHE A 351 1.31 8.56 -24.39
N TRP A 352 1.48 7.92 -25.53
CA TRP A 352 0.41 7.69 -26.49
C TRP A 352 -0.17 6.31 -26.28
N PHE A 353 -1.48 6.20 -26.33
CA PHE A 353 -2.21 4.95 -26.17
C PHE A 353 -2.79 4.48 -27.49
N LYS A 354 -2.98 3.16 -27.60
CA LYS A 354 -3.83 2.60 -28.66
C LYS A 354 -5.24 3.19 -28.53
N GLU A 355 -5.88 3.43 -29.67
CA GLU A 355 -7.30 3.78 -29.70
C GLU A 355 -8.09 2.64 -29.09
N LEU A 356 -9.15 2.98 -28.36
CA LEU A 356 -10.10 1.96 -27.95
C LEU A 356 -10.76 1.45 -29.22
N GLU A 357 -10.76 0.13 -29.41
CA GLU A 357 -11.60 -0.46 -30.44
C GLU A 357 -13.02 0.02 -30.18
N LYS A 358 -13.59 0.75 -31.16
CA LYS A 358 -15.03 1.02 -31.12
C LYS A 358 -15.68 -0.34 -31.01
N ARG A 359 -16.47 -0.58 -29.96
CA ARG A 359 -17.43 -1.67 -29.99
C ARG A 359 -18.35 -1.39 -31.18
N LEU A 360 -18.01 -1.96 -32.32
CA LEU A 360 -18.99 -2.30 -33.33
C LEU A 360 -19.83 -3.36 -32.63
N ASP A 361 -20.96 -2.95 -32.05
CA ASP A 361 -22.16 -3.75 -31.88
C ASP A 361 -23.20 -2.90 -31.11
N GLY A 362 -24.26 -2.54 -31.81
CA GLY A 362 -25.44 -1.96 -31.19
C GLY A 362 -26.15 -3.00 -30.35
N VAL A 363 -26.00 -2.92 -29.03
CA VAL A 363 -26.92 -3.52 -28.04
C VAL A 363 -26.96 -2.60 -26.81
N THR A 364 -28.05 -1.83 -26.77
CA THR A 364 -28.92 -1.44 -25.65
C THR A 364 -28.49 -1.58 -24.18
N HIS A 365 -28.85 -0.52 -23.43
CA HIS A 365 -29.21 -0.43 -22.01
C HIS A 365 -28.12 -0.63 -20.94
N LEU A 366 -27.62 0.51 -20.45
CA LEU A 366 -27.28 0.67 -19.05
C LEU A 366 -28.60 0.88 -18.30
N ASP A 367 -29.07 -0.15 -17.61
CA ASP A 367 -30.01 0.05 -16.52
C ASP A 367 -29.25 0.52 -15.27
N VAL A 368 -29.93 1.42 -14.57
CA VAL A 368 -29.52 2.36 -13.51
C VAL A 368 -28.95 1.69 -12.26
#